data_AF-A0A2R6ND29-F1
#
_entry.id   AF-A0A2R6ND29-F1
#
_cell.length_a   1.000
_cell.length_b   1.000
_cell.length_c   1.000
_cell.angle_alpha   90.00
_cell.angle_beta   90.00
_cell.angle_gamma   90.00
#
_symmetry.space_group_name_H-M   'P 1'
#
loop_
_entity.id
_entity.type
_entity.pdbx_description
1 polymer ?
#
loop_
_entity_poly.entity_id
_entity_poly.type
_entity_poly.pdbx_seq_one_letter_code
_entity_poly.pdbx_strand_id
1 'polypeptide(L)'
;MATETVATFESSLDELGVGLTRTDREGFDDALAAIVDEPAVGVPLRIDGVPLDDVPVTVDPTPAQLESARTGVTPVGTAVATYGTLAIESTAAGDEAVSLFPERHVAVVREEDVVWGLDEAFARLDEGFDAGRDSVPPQSTWWCSTRER
;
A
#
# COMPACT_ATOMS: atom_id res chain seq x y z
N MET A 1 -12.94 -14.42 15.87
CA MET A 1 -13.20 -13.78 14.57
C MET A 1 -12.01 -12.95 14.13
N ALA A 2 -11.80 -11.70 14.58
CA ALA A 2 -10.66 -10.88 14.11
C ALA A 2 -9.28 -11.59 14.25
N THR A 3 -8.97 -12.17 15.41
CA THR A 3 -7.73 -12.92 15.64
C THR A 3 -7.57 -14.15 14.75
N GLU A 4 -8.68 -14.79 14.35
CA GLU A 4 -8.69 -15.95 13.46
C GLU A 4 -8.51 -15.53 12.00
N THR A 5 -9.14 -14.43 11.58
CA THR A 5 -8.93 -13.78 10.29
C THR A 5 -7.46 -13.41 10.10
N VAL A 6 -6.84 -12.78 11.10
CA VAL A 6 -5.42 -12.41 11.06
C VAL A 6 -4.56 -13.66 10.98
N ALA A 7 -4.75 -14.66 11.85
CA ALA A 7 -3.95 -15.89 11.81
C ALA A 7 -4.07 -16.63 10.46
N THR A 8 -5.24 -16.58 9.82
CA THR A 8 -5.45 -17.12 8.47
C THR A 8 -4.67 -16.34 7.43
N PHE A 9 -4.70 -15.00 7.49
CA PHE A 9 -3.90 -14.14 6.62
C PHE A 9 -2.40 -14.42 6.77
N GLU A 10 -1.90 -14.53 8.01
CA GLU A 10 -0.50 -14.87 8.30
C GLU A 10 -0.11 -16.22 7.64
N SER A 11 -1.00 -17.22 7.75
CA SER A 11 -0.80 -18.55 7.16
C SER A 11 -0.79 -18.49 5.63
N SER A 12 -1.71 -17.74 5.02
CA SER A 12 -1.77 -17.60 3.55
C SER A 12 -0.56 -16.84 2.99
N LEU A 13 0.00 -15.87 3.71
CA LEU A 13 1.25 -15.22 3.31
C LEU A 13 2.45 -16.17 3.37
N ASP A 14 2.53 -17.00 4.42
CA ASP A 14 3.58 -18.02 4.55
C ASP A 14 3.52 -19.05 3.40
N GLU A 15 2.31 -19.52 3.04
CA GLU A 15 2.10 -20.41 1.90
C GLU A 15 2.54 -19.81 0.55
N LEU A 16 2.43 -18.48 0.41
CA LEU A 16 2.90 -17.73 -0.76
C LEU A 16 4.40 -17.41 -0.71
N GLY A 17 5.10 -17.76 0.39
CA GLY A 17 6.50 -17.41 0.61
C GLY A 17 6.74 -15.91 0.85
N VAL A 18 5.71 -15.19 1.29
CA VAL A 18 5.77 -13.76 1.59
C VAL A 18 6.20 -13.57 3.04
N GLY A 19 7.27 -12.81 3.25
CA GLY A 19 7.70 -12.46 4.60
C GLY A 19 6.69 -11.54 5.30
N LEU A 20 6.39 -11.84 6.56
CA LEU A 20 5.53 -11.03 7.41
C LEU A 20 6.29 -10.60 8.66
N THR A 21 6.14 -9.33 9.03
CA THR A 21 6.59 -8.79 10.33
C THR A 21 5.43 -8.10 11.01
N ARG A 22 5.07 -8.55 12.21
CA ARG A 22 4.05 -7.92 13.05
C ARG A 22 4.73 -7.00 14.06
N THR A 23 4.22 -5.78 14.17
CA THR A 23 4.74 -4.77 15.09
C THR A 23 3.60 -3.87 15.57
N ASP A 24 3.88 -3.07 16.59
CA ASP A 24 3.01 -1.98 17.03
C ASP A 24 3.58 -0.63 16.55
N ARG A 25 2.97 0.48 16.99
CA ARG A 25 3.42 1.82 16.58
C ARG A 25 4.82 2.15 17.09
N GLU A 26 5.19 1.67 18.28
CA GLU A 26 6.50 1.99 18.87
C GLU A 26 7.61 1.22 18.17
N GLY A 27 7.34 -0.01 17.73
CA GLY A 27 8.29 -0.83 16.98
C GLY A 27 8.21 -0.69 15.46
N PHE A 28 7.43 0.26 14.92
CA PHE A 28 7.22 0.36 13.48
C PHE A 28 8.50 0.72 12.71
N ASP A 29 9.20 1.76 13.16
CA ASP A 29 10.39 2.27 12.48
C ASP A 29 11.51 1.22 12.43
N ASP A 30 11.76 0.55 13.57
CA ASP A 30 12.75 -0.53 13.69
C ASP A 30 12.40 -1.72 12.79
N ALA A 31 11.12 -2.13 12.78
CA ALA A 31 10.65 -3.23 11.95
C ALA A 31 10.79 -2.92 10.46
N LEU A 32 10.45 -1.70 10.04
CA LEU A 32 10.54 -1.27 8.66
C LEU A 32 12.01 -1.15 8.21
N ALA A 33 12.86 -0.52 9.03
CA ALA A 33 14.29 -0.40 8.74
C ALA A 33 15.00 -1.76 8.60
N ALA A 34 14.53 -2.80 9.30
CA ALA A 34 15.11 -4.13 9.22
C ALA A 34 14.81 -4.87 7.90
N ILE A 35 13.75 -4.49 7.17
CA ILE A 35 13.28 -5.21 5.98
C ILE A 35 13.42 -4.41 4.68
N VAL A 36 13.69 -3.11 4.78
CA VAL A 36 13.84 -2.21 3.63
C VAL A 36 15.26 -2.29 3.08
N ASP A 37 15.35 -2.48 1.76
CA ASP A 37 16.59 -2.35 1.00
C ASP A 37 16.66 -0.96 0.35
N GLU A 38 17.74 -0.20 0.61
CA GLU A 38 17.96 1.13 0.04
C GLU A 38 18.49 1.09 -1.42
N PRO A 39 18.14 2.05 -2.28
CA PRO A 39 17.25 3.19 -2.02
C PRO A 39 15.79 2.76 -1.89
N ALA A 40 15.06 3.36 -0.94
CA ALA A 40 13.66 3.06 -0.71
C ALA A 40 12.78 4.29 -0.96
N VAL A 41 11.60 4.04 -1.51
CA VAL A 41 10.61 5.05 -1.85
C VAL A 41 9.25 4.67 -1.28
N GLY A 42 8.43 5.68 -0.98
CA GLY A 42 7.14 5.45 -0.33
C GLY A 42 6.11 6.51 -0.63
N VAL A 43 4.89 6.24 -0.18
CA VAL A 43 3.78 7.19 -0.13
C VAL A 43 3.29 7.33 1.31
N PRO A 44 2.64 8.45 1.69
CA PRO A 44 2.11 8.60 3.03
C PRO A 44 1.17 7.45 3.40
N LEU A 45 1.43 6.77 4.53
CA LEU A 45 0.71 5.55 4.92
C LEU A 45 -0.74 5.81 5.34
N ARG A 46 -1.09 7.06 5.71
CA ARG A 46 -2.44 7.41 6.21
C ARG A 46 -2.83 6.57 7.43
N ILE A 47 -1.84 6.10 8.18
CA ILE A 47 -2.04 5.39 9.43
C ILE A 47 -1.56 6.28 10.58
N ASP A 48 -2.45 6.58 11.53
CA ASP A 48 -2.12 7.39 12.70
C ASP A 48 -0.97 6.82 13.53
N GLY A 49 0.09 7.62 13.66
CA GLY A 49 1.25 7.31 14.50
C GLY A 49 2.27 6.37 13.87
N VAL A 50 2.25 6.16 12.55
CA VAL A 50 3.32 5.47 11.80
C VAL A 50 3.70 6.29 10.55
N PRO A 51 4.43 7.41 10.72
CA PRO A 51 4.95 8.18 9.59
C PRO A 51 6.10 7.45 8.88
N LEU A 52 6.49 7.92 7.70
CA LEU A 52 7.69 7.43 6.99
C LEU A 52 8.88 8.40 7.11
N ASP A 53 8.73 9.52 7.81
CA ASP A 53 9.72 10.60 7.84
C ASP A 53 10.96 10.24 8.68
N ASP A 54 10.82 9.32 9.63
CA ASP A 54 11.86 8.91 10.58
C ASP A 54 12.62 7.64 10.12
N VAL A 55 12.28 7.10 8.96
CA VAL A 55 12.91 5.92 8.33
C VAL A 55 13.57 6.31 7.00
N PRO A 56 14.53 5.52 6.47
CA PRO A 56 15.24 5.85 5.22
C PRO A 56 14.37 5.59 3.97
N VAL A 57 13.18 6.20 3.90
CA VAL A 57 12.22 6.08 2.81
C VAL A 57 11.95 7.47 2.23
N THR A 58 12.20 7.64 0.93
CA THR A 58 11.88 8.88 0.23
C THR A 58 10.40 8.92 -0.12
N VAL A 59 9.63 9.79 0.54
CA VAL A 59 8.23 10.05 0.22
C VAL A 59 8.13 11.05 -0.93
N ASP A 60 7.10 10.92 -1.78
CA ASP A 60 6.88 11.71 -3.01
C ASP A 60 8.07 11.60 -3.99
N PRO A 61 8.41 10.36 -4.42
CA PRO A 61 9.59 10.13 -5.24
C PRO A 61 9.42 10.70 -6.65
N THR A 62 10.50 11.26 -7.18
CA THR A 62 10.59 11.56 -8.62
C THR A 62 10.61 10.26 -9.45
N PRO A 63 10.27 10.31 -10.75
CA PRO A 63 10.38 9.15 -11.63
C PRO A 63 11.77 8.49 -11.63
N ALA A 64 12.84 9.28 -11.59
CA ALA A 64 14.20 8.75 -11.52
C ALA A 64 14.49 8.04 -10.20
N GLN A 65 13.92 8.52 -9.08
CA GLN A 65 14.04 7.85 -7.79
C GLN A 65 13.27 6.53 -7.78
N LEU A 66 12.04 6.50 -8.33
CA LEU A 66 11.26 5.27 -8.51
C LEU A 66 12.02 4.21 -9.31
N GLU A 67 12.63 4.60 -10.44
CA GLU A 67 13.42 3.69 -11.29
C GLU A 67 14.67 3.13 -10.58
N SER A 68 15.26 3.91 -9.67
CA SER A 68 16.46 3.51 -8.93
C SER A 68 16.16 2.76 -7.63
N ALA A 69 14.91 2.75 -7.18
CA ALA A 69 14.52 2.22 -5.88
C ALA A 69 14.53 0.69 -5.87
N ARG A 70 15.04 0.13 -4.78
CA ARG A 70 14.98 -1.31 -4.51
C ARG A 70 13.70 -1.68 -3.76
N THR A 71 13.23 -0.80 -2.89
CA THR A 71 12.04 -1.04 -2.07
C THR A 71 10.99 0.05 -2.26
N GLY A 72 9.75 -0.37 -2.48
CA GLY A 72 8.56 0.48 -2.45
C GLY A 72 7.72 0.20 -1.22
N VAL A 73 7.31 1.26 -0.50
CA VAL A 73 6.50 1.15 0.73
C VAL A 73 5.14 1.82 0.52
N THR A 74 4.06 1.06 0.66
CA THR A 74 2.68 1.60 0.49
C THR A 74 1.77 1.18 1.62
N PRO A 75 0.73 1.96 1.94
CA PRO A 75 -0.39 1.45 2.72
C PRO A 75 -1.20 0.45 1.90
N VAL A 76 -1.97 -0.37 2.61
CA VAL A 76 -2.95 -1.28 2.03
C VAL A 76 -4.34 -0.80 2.42
N GLY A 77 -5.23 -0.68 1.43
CA GLY A 77 -6.62 -0.29 1.70
C GLY A 77 -7.45 -1.45 2.27
N THR A 78 -7.22 -2.67 1.78
CA THR A 78 -7.89 -3.89 2.27
C THR A 78 -7.02 -5.12 2.00
N ALA A 79 -6.94 -6.03 2.97
CA ALA A 79 -6.25 -7.31 2.84
C ALA A 79 -7.22 -8.47 3.00
N VAL A 80 -7.06 -9.54 2.21
CA VAL A 80 -7.96 -10.70 2.22
C VAL A 80 -7.26 -11.92 2.79
N ALA A 81 -7.73 -12.39 3.95
CA ALA A 81 -7.11 -13.46 4.72
C ALA A 81 -6.99 -14.76 3.93
N THR A 82 -8.10 -15.25 3.39
CA THR A 82 -8.18 -16.57 2.72
C THR A 82 -7.33 -16.72 1.46
N TYR A 83 -6.80 -15.61 0.92
CA TYR A 83 -6.01 -15.60 -0.32
C TYR A 83 -4.64 -14.92 -0.16
N GLY A 84 -4.33 -14.33 0.99
CA GLY A 84 -3.14 -13.48 1.14
C GLY A 84 -3.12 -12.28 0.18
N THR A 85 -4.28 -11.80 -0.27
CA THR A 85 -4.39 -10.73 -1.27
C THR A 85 -4.33 -9.35 -0.63
N LEU A 86 -3.66 -8.41 -1.30
CA LEU A 86 -3.55 -7.01 -0.90
C LEU A 86 -4.16 -6.10 -1.97
N ALA A 87 -5.08 -5.23 -1.57
CA ALA A 87 -5.62 -4.18 -2.45
C ALA A 87 -4.84 -2.88 -2.24
N ILE A 88 -4.07 -2.49 -3.25
CA ILE A 88 -3.36 -1.21 -3.29
C ILE A 88 -4.19 -0.23 -4.11
N GLU A 89 -4.54 0.90 -3.52
CA GLU A 89 -5.31 1.94 -4.20
C GLU A 89 -4.40 2.69 -5.18
N SER A 90 -4.84 2.92 -6.42
CA SER A 90 -4.12 3.83 -7.32
C SER A 90 -4.51 5.27 -6.99
N THR A 91 -3.65 5.98 -6.26
CA THR A 91 -3.92 7.37 -5.85
C THR A 91 -2.96 8.35 -6.49
N ALA A 92 -3.30 9.65 -6.41
CA ALA A 92 -2.44 10.72 -6.91
C ALA A 92 -1.08 10.81 -6.18
N ALA A 93 -0.94 10.17 -5.01
CA ALA A 93 0.34 10.06 -4.31
C ALA A 93 1.30 9.04 -4.96
N GLY A 94 0.84 8.23 -5.93
CA GLY A 94 1.68 7.32 -6.69
C GLY A 94 1.80 5.92 -6.10
N ASP A 95 0.88 5.49 -5.24
CA ASP A 95 0.86 4.18 -4.58
C ASP A 95 1.06 3.02 -5.58
N GLU A 96 0.39 3.08 -6.74
CA GLU A 96 0.54 2.08 -7.80
C GLU A 96 1.99 2.00 -8.28
N ALA A 97 2.60 3.13 -8.64
CA ALA A 97 3.99 3.17 -9.14
C ALA A 97 4.97 2.70 -8.06
N VAL A 98 4.78 3.15 -6.81
CA VAL A 98 5.61 2.73 -5.66
C VAL A 98 5.48 1.22 -5.38
N SER A 99 4.30 0.63 -5.58
CA SER A 99 4.11 -0.81 -5.36
C SER A 99 4.65 -1.70 -6.49
N LEU A 100 4.75 -1.20 -7.72
CA LEU A 100 5.02 -2.01 -8.91
C LEU A 100 6.44 -1.87 -9.48
N PHE A 101 7.06 -0.69 -9.36
CA PHE A 101 8.34 -0.43 -10.01
C PHE A 101 9.54 -0.98 -9.25
N PRO A 102 9.63 -0.80 -7.91
CA PRO A 102 10.74 -1.37 -7.14
C PRO A 102 10.73 -2.89 -7.16
N GLU A 103 11.93 -3.49 -7.04
CA GLU A 103 12.10 -4.95 -7.02
C GLU A 103 11.39 -5.61 -5.82
N ARG A 104 11.32 -4.87 -4.70
CA ARG A 104 10.70 -5.28 -3.45
C ARG A 104 9.53 -4.37 -3.10
N HIS A 105 8.39 -4.96 -2.78
CA HIS A 105 7.25 -4.23 -2.23
C HIS A 105 7.07 -4.57 -0.74
N VAL A 106 6.97 -3.54 0.09
CA VAL A 106 6.61 -3.62 1.51
C VAL A 106 5.23 -2.99 1.68
N ALA A 107 4.25 -3.81 1.97
CA ALA A 107 2.86 -3.39 2.14
C ALA A 107 2.54 -3.27 3.63
N VAL A 108 2.14 -2.07 4.07
CA VAL A 108 1.78 -1.81 5.47
C VAL A 108 0.27 -1.98 5.64
N VAL A 109 -0.12 -2.95 6.47
CA VAL A 109 -1.52 -3.35 6.68
C VAL A 109 -1.92 -3.09 8.13
N ARG A 110 -3.04 -2.40 8.36
CA ARG A 110 -3.66 -2.36 9.69
C ARG A 110 -4.42 -3.66 9.93
N GLU A 111 -4.39 -4.16 11.17
CA GLU A 111 -5.14 -5.36 11.55
C GLU A 111 -6.64 -5.25 11.23
N GLU A 112 -7.22 -4.05 11.36
CA GLU A 112 -8.64 -3.79 11.10
C GLU A 112 -9.02 -3.82 9.61
N ASP A 113 -8.04 -3.76 8.71
CA ASP A 113 -8.24 -3.78 7.25
C ASP A 113 -8.11 -5.19 6.67
N VAL A 114 -7.83 -6.20 7.51
CA VAL A 114 -7.83 -7.61 7.12
C VAL A 114 -9.25 -8.16 7.23
N VAL A 115 -9.81 -8.53 6.07
CA VAL A 115 -11.12 -9.17 5.94
C VAL A 115 -10.96 -10.66 5.63
N TRP A 116 -12.00 -11.45 5.87
CA TRP A 116 -11.94 -12.90 5.67
C TRP A 116 -11.81 -13.29 4.20
N GLY A 117 -12.65 -12.71 3.35
CA GLY A 117 -12.82 -13.13 1.96
C GLY A 117 -13.14 -11.98 1.01
N LEU A 118 -13.22 -12.31 -0.28
CA LEU A 118 -13.45 -11.33 -1.34
C LEU A 118 -14.80 -10.62 -1.21
N ASP A 119 -15.85 -11.28 -0.72
CA ASP A 119 -17.17 -10.65 -0.54
C ASP A 119 -17.10 -9.43 0.40
N GLU A 120 -16.39 -9.57 1.51
CA GLU A 120 -16.16 -8.47 2.47
C GLU A 120 -15.23 -7.41 1.89
N ALA A 121 -14.25 -7.81 1.07
CA ALA A 121 -13.34 -6.88 0.41
C ALA A 121 -14.07 -6.00 -0.61
N PHE A 122 -14.94 -6.59 -1.43
CA PHE A 122 -15.76 -5.86 -2.39
C PHE A 122 -16.79 -4.96 -1.68
N ALA A 123 -17.40 -5.41 -0.58
CA ALA A 123 -18.28 -4.54 0.21
C ALA A 123 -17.55 -3.30 0.74
N ARG A 124 -16.31 -3.45 1.23
CA ARG A 124 -15.46 -2.33 1.66
C ARG A 124 -15.10 -1.37 0.51
N LEU A 125 -14.86 -1.94 -0.68
CA LEU A 125 -14.57 -1.15 -1.87
C LEU A 125 -15.80 -0.32 -2.29
N ASP A 126 -16.98 -0.92 -2.30
CA ASP A 126 -18.25 -0.24 -2.58
C ASP A 126 -18.51 0.90 -1.58
N GLU A 127 -18.33 0.66 -0.27
CA GLU A 127 -18.41 1.69 0.77
C GLU A 127 -17.40 2.84 0.53
N GLY A 128 -16.21 2.50 0.02
CA GLY A 128 -15.21 3.47 -0.37
C GLY A 128 -15.68 4.38 -1.51
N PHE A 129 -16.28 3.82 -2.56
CA PHE A 129 -16.84 4.57 -3.67
C PHE A 129 -18.02 5.44 -3.24
N ASP A 130 -18.92 4.93 -2.39
CA ASP A 130 -20.02 5.69 -1.82
C ASP A 130 -19.54 6.87 -0.96
N ALA A 131 -18.39 6.72 -0.31
CA ALA A 131 -17.70 7.79 0.43
C ALA A 131 -16.91 8.76 -0.47
N GLY A 132 -16.94 8.58 -1.80
CA GLY A 132 -16.28 9.43 -2.78
C GLY A 132 -14.78 9.15 -2.97
N ARG A 133 -14.28 7.98 -2.56
CA ARG A 133 -12.95 7.53 -2.98
C ARG A 133 -13.00 7.23 -4.46
N ASP A 134 -11.97 7.63 -5.19
CA ASP A 134 -11.84 7.36 -6.61
C ASP A 134 -10.53 6.62 -6.84
N SER A 135 -10.58 5.52 -7.60
CA SER A 135 -9.38 4.73 -7.96
C SER A 135 -8.66 5.29 -9.18
N VAL A 136 -9.22 6.37 -9.75
CA VAL A 136 -8.66 7.09 -10.88
C VAL A 136 -8.23 8.46 -10.35
N PRO A 137 -6.94 8.86 -10.50
CA PRO A 137 -6.56 10.23 -10.18
C PRO A 137 -7.49 11.17 -10.93
N PRO A 138 -8.03 12.23 -10.30
CA PRO A 138 -9.05 13.06 -10.91
C PRO A 138 -8.54 13.53 -12.27
N GLN A 139 -9.19 13.06 -13.34
CA GLN A 139 -8.84 13.47 -14.69
C GLN A 139 -9.28 14.93 -14.81
N SER A 140 -8.41 15.85 -14.40
CA SER A 140 -8.53 17.24 -14.79
C SER A 140 -8.56 17.24 -16.31
N THR A 141 -9.76 17.46 -16.84
CA THR A 141 -10.06 17.45 -18.26
C THR A 141 -9.33 18.65 -18.88
N TRP A 142 -8.07 18.46 -19.25
CA TRP A 142 -7.31 19.45 -20.01
C TRP A 142 -7.47 19.14 -21.50
N TRP A 143 -8.43 19.81 -22.14
CA TRP A 143 -8.47 19.89 -23.59
C TRP A 143 -7.43 20.90 -24.05
N CYS A 144 -6.30 20.43 -24.57
CA CYS A 144 -5.39 21.26 -25.35
C CYS A 144 -5.74 21.11 -26.84
N SER A 145 -6.61 21.99 -27.35
CA SER A 145 -6.86 22.10 -28.79
C SER A 145 -5.90 23.12 -29.38
N THR A 146 -4.91 22.67 -30.13
CA THR A 146 -4.16 23.54 -31.04
C THR A 146 -4.91 23.59 -32.36
N ARG A 147 -5.53 24.73 -32.65
CA ARG A 147 -6.10 24.99 -33.97
C ARG A 147 -4.96 25.40 -34.91
N GLU A 148 -4.42 24.45 -35.67
CA GLU A 148 -3.70 24.80 -36.89
C GLU A 148 -4.73 25.25 -37.95
N ARG A 149 -4.35 26.27 -38.74
CA ARG A 149 -5.25 27.18 -39.48
C ARG A 149 -6.31 26.52 -40.35
#